data_AF-A0A1Q7N2F5-F1
#
_entry.id   AF-A0A1Q7N2F5-F1
#
_cell.length_a   1.000
_cell.length_b   1.000
_cell.length_c   1.000
_cell.angle_alpha   90.00
_cell.angle_beta   90.00
_cell.angle_gamma   90.00
#
_symmetry.space_group_name_H-M   'P 1'
#
loop_
_entity.id
_entity.type
_entity.pdbx_description
1 polymer ?
#
loop_
_entity_poly.entity_id
_entity_poly.type
_entity_poly.pdbx_seq_one_letter_code
_entity_poly.pdbx_strand_id
1 'polypeptide(L)'
;MLGVCVGMVTMAFSQAGGRPTQPPDPTAQSPATAAPATIPSPDPKQEHGSVPPTASQQKARPFMGTIIREKESYVLRAGDLEYKVDDPVKARRFAGKNVKIMGTFDKTSNTIHMQTIEASPSS
;
A
#
# COMPACT_ATOMS: atom_id res chain seq x y z
N MET A 1 38.45 51.83 18.23
CA MET A 1 37.46 51.19 19.12
C MET A 1 38.08 49.87 19.58
N LEU A 2 38.61 49.81 20.81
CA LEU A 2 37.96 49.23 22.01
C LEU A 2 37.81 47.70 21.83
N GLY A 3 38.44 46.75 22.53
CA GLY A 3 38.90 46.59 23.92
C GLY A 3 38.67 45.09 24.24
N VAL A 4 39.67 44.20 24.16
CA VAL A 4 40.50 43.60 25.25
C VAL A 4 39.77 42.59 26.18
N CYS A 5 40.21 41.32 26.10
CA CYS A 5 40.35 40.27 27.16
C CYS A 5 39.08 39.67 27.83
N VAL A 6 39.03 38.48 28.44
CA VAL A 6 39.89 37.28 28.68
C VAL A 6 38.94 36.28 29.40
N GLY A 7 39.18 34.96 29.32
CA GLY A 7 38.91 34.09 30.48
C GLY A 7 38.24 32.74 30.20
N MET A 8 39.06 31.69 30.16
CA MET A 8 38.69 30.31 30.44
C MET A 8 38.46 30.12 31.95
N VAL A 9 37.59 29.19 32.38
CA VAL A 9 37.89 28.11 33.36
C VAL A 9 36.65 27.25 33.65
N THR A 10 36.93 25.96 33.71
CA THR A 10 36.17 24.74 33.98
C THR A 10 35.41 24.66 35.31
N MET A 11 34.31 23.89 35.35
CA MET A 11 33.99 22.98 36.47
C MET A 11 32.97 21.90 36.09
N ALA A 12 33.33 20.63 36.38
CA ALA A 12 32.46 19.45 36.41
C ALA A 12 31.90 19.26 37.83
N PHE A 13 30.78 18.52 38.03
CA PHE A 13 30.59 17.44 39.03
C PHE A 13 29.13 16.95 39.17
N SER A 14 29.03 15.64 39.41
CA SER A 14 27.94 14.65 39.58
C SER A 14 26.79 15.01 40.57
N GLN A 15 25.62 14.33 40.66
CA GLN A 15 25.40 12.97 41.21
C GLN A 15 23.98 12.42 40.96
N ALA A 16 23.87 11.09 41.02
CA ALA A 16 22.68 10.24 40.90
C ALA A 16 22.05 9.88 42.28
N GLY A 17 20.76 9.53 42.29
CA GLY A 17 20.19 8.56 43.25
C GLY A 17 19.04 9.00 44.17
N GLY A 18 17.93 8.24 44.16
CA GLY A 18 17.14 7.93 45.37
C GLY A 18 15.73 8.54 45.53
N ARG A 19 14.67 7.70 45.41
CA ARG A 19 13.25 7.93 45.79
C ARG A 19 13.04 7.92 47.32
N PRO A 20 11.89 8.39 47.85
CA PRO A 20 10.81 7.45 48.27
C PRO A 20 9.35 8.01 48.08
N THR A 21 8.37 7.20 47.63
CA THR A 21 7.20 6.58 48.35
C THR A 21 5.81 7.28 48.18
N GLN A 22 4.99 6.76 47.23
CA GLN A 22 3.57 6.27 47.25
C GLN A 22 2.53 6.75 48.34
N PRO A 23 1.19 6.47 48.26
CA PRO A 23 0.08 6.73 47.29
C PRO A 23 -1.26 7.16 48.05
N PRO A 24 -2.50 6.74 47.69
CA PRO A 24 -3.64 7.51 47.11
C PRO A 24 -4.88 7.72 48.04
N ASP A 25 -5.91 8.47 47.62
CA ASP A 25 -7.34 8.23 47.98
C ASP A 25 -8.30 9.00 47.00
N PRO A 26 -9.63 8.71 46.94
CA PRO A 26 -10.36 8.29 45.75
C PRO A 26 -11.62 9.18 45.53
N THR A 27 -12.44 8.84 44.53
CA THR A 27 -13.84 9.31 44.38
C THR A 27 -14.04 10.76 43.90
N ALA A 28 -14.22 10.95 42.58
CA ALA A 28 -15.46 11.48 42.01
C ALA A 28 -15.31 11.89 40.52
N GLN A 29 -15.97 11.10 39.68
CA GLN A 29 -16.72 11.51 38.48
C GLN A 29 -16.00 12.16 37.28
N SER A 30 -15.86 11.38 36.21
CA SER A 30 -15.89 11.86 34.82
C SER A 30 -17.18 12.62 34.51
N PRO A 31 -17.16 13.54 33.54
CA PRO A 31 -17.84 13.22 32.28
C PRO A 31 -16.98 13.46 31.02
N ALA A 32 -17.42 12.79 29.95
CA ALA A 32 -16.76 12.56 28.68
C ALA A 32 -16.48 13.82 27.83
N THR A 33 -15.38 13.80 27.07
CA THR A 33 -15.27 14.49 25.78
C THR A 33 -14.48 13.61 24.81
N ALA A 34 -14.89 13.67 23.54
CA ALA A 34 -14.89 12.62 22.54
C ALA A 34 -13.53 12.10 22.02
N ALA A 35 -13.63 10.92 21.41
CA ALA A 35 -12.59 10.06 20.81
C ALA A 35 -12.00 10.62 19.48
N PRO A 36 -11.27 9.83 18.67
CA PRO A 36 -9.86 9.51 18.79
C PRO A 36 -9.03 9.94 17.55
N ALA A 37 -7.71 9.84 17.65
CA ALA A 37 -6.78 9.92 16.52
C ALA A 37 -7.09 8.90 15.41
N THR A 38 -6.96 9.28 14.14
CA THR A 38 -6.56 8.34 13.08
C THR A 38 -5.83 9.12 11.99
N ILE A 39 -4.50 8.96 11.99
CA ILE A 39 -3.63 9.27 10.86
C ILE A 39 -4.01 8.25 9.77
N PRO A 40 -4.38 8.66 8.54
CA PRO A 40 -4.58 7.70 7.47
C PRO A 40 -3.21 7.17 7.03
N SER A 41 -2.86 5.98 7.51
CA SER A 41 -1.91 5.11 6.80
C SER A 41 -2.47 4.79 5.42
N PRO A 42 -1.66 4.81 4.34
CA PRO A 42 -2.08 4.28 3.05
C PRO A 42 -2.13 2.75 3.15
N ASP A 43 -3.31 2.24 3.51
CA ASP A 43 -3.62 0.82 3.38
C ASP A 43 -3.79 0.49 1.88
N PRO A 44 -3.08 -0.50 1.31
CA PRO A 44 -3.35 -0.96 -0.04
C PRO A 44 -4.70 -1.67 -0.01
N LYS A 45 -5.77 -0.93 -0.34
CA LYS A 45 -7.14 -1.45 -0.51
C LYS A 45 -7.12 -2.79 -1.27
N GLN A 46 -7.17 -3.88 -0.53
CA GLN A 46 -7.72 -5.14 -1.01
C GLN A 46 -9.23 -4.92 -1.03
N GLU A 47 -9.74 -4.38 -2.14
CA GLU A 47 -11.17 -4.25 -2.36
C GLU A 47 -11.75 -5.64 -2.64
N HIS A 48 -12.00 -6.39 -1.56
CA HIS A 48 -12.86 -7.56 -1.56
C HIS A 48 -14.29 -7.07 -1.78
N GLY A 49 -14.66 -6.86 -3.05
CA GLY A 49 -16.04 -6.69 -3.45
C GLY A 49 -16.82 -7.99 -3.19
N SER A 50 -17.58 -7.99 -2.09
CA SER A 50 -18.62 -8.97 -1.79
C SER A 50 -19.76 -8.80 -2.80
N VAL A 51 -19.91 -9.76 -3.72
CA VAL A 51 -21.12 -9.93 -4.54
C VAL A 51 -21.69 -11.33 -4.27
N PRO A 52 -23.03 -11.48 -4.10
CA PRO A 52 -23.65 -12.74 -3.69
C PRO A 52 -23.54 -13.82 -4.80
N PRO A 53 -23.58 -15.13 -4.45
CA PRO A 53 -23.30 -16.20 -5.40
C PRO A 53 -24.57 -16.60 -6.15
N THR A 54 -24.75 -16.10 -7.38
CA THR A 54 -25.67 -16.72 -8.34
C THR A 54 -25.06 -16.77 -9.74
N ALA A 55 -25.22 -17.96 -10.35
CA ALA A 55 -24.59 -18.44 -11.57
C ALA A 55 -23.08 -18.74 -11.44
N SER A 56 -22.65 -19.85 -12.04
CA SER A 56 -21.27 -20.32 -12.15
C SER A 56 -20.40 -19.34 -12.95
N GLN A 57 -20.24 -18.13 -12.44
CA GLN A 57 -19.50 -17.04 -13.03
C GLN A 57 -18.07 -17.15 -12.50
N GLN A 58 -17.12 -17.37 -13.41
CA GLN A 58 -15.72 -17.36 -13.06
C GLN A 58 -15.40 -16.02 -12.39
N LYS A 59 -14.98 -16.06 -11.11
CA LYS A 59 -14.78 -14.84 -10.32
C LYS A 59 -13.66 -14.00 -10.94
N ALA A 60 -13.88 -12.69 -11.06
CA ALA A 60 -12.85 -11.75 -11.47
C ALA A 60 -11.70 -11.73 -10.44
N ARG A 61 -10.46 -11.72 -10.91
CA ARG A 61 -9.23 -11.74 -10.09
C ARG A 61 -8.18 -10.77 -10.64
N PRO A 62 -7.25 -10.28 -9.79
CA PRO A 62 -6.08 -9.52 -10.23
C PRO A 62 -5.07 -10.38 -10.97
N PHE A 63 -4.63 -9.87 -12.12
CA PHE A 63 -3.46 -10.33 -12.86
C PHE A 63 -2.50 -9.16 -12.99
N MET A 64 -1.25 -9.34 -12.54
CA MET A 64 -0.24 -8.29 -12.57
C MET A 64 0.91 -8.73 -13.47
N GLY A 65 1.44 -7.80 -14.25
CA GLY A 65 2.52 -8.10 -15.17
C GLY A 65 2.76 -6.96 -16.15
N THR A 66 3.65 -7.20 -17.12
CA THR A 66 3.94 -6.25 -18.19
C THR A 66 3.14 -6.60 -19.44
N ILE A 67 2.51 -5.61 -20.07
CA ILE A 67 1.88 -5.83 -21.39
C ILE A 67 2.97 -5.85 -22.46
N ILE A 68 3.06 -6.95 -23.19
CA ILE A 68 4.00 -7.13 -24.31
C ILE A 68 3.20 -7.30 -25.59
N ARG A 69 3.68 -6.69 -26.67
CA ARG A 69 3.13 -6.93 -28.00
C ARG A 69 3.76 -8.21 -28.55
N GLU A 70 2.93 -9.19 -28.85
CA GLU A 70 3.33 -10.45 -29.46
C GLU A 70 2.72 -10.57 -30.85
N LYS A 71 3.54 -10.45 -31.91
CA LYS A 71 3.09 -10.46 -33.32
C LYS A 71 1.94 -9.46 -33.56
N GLU A 72 0.70 -9.95 -33.61
CA GLU A 72 -0.53 -9.19 -33.86
C GLU A 72 -1.45 -9.09 -32.61
N SER A 73 -1.03 -9.62 -31.47
CA SER A 73 -1.78 -9.64 -30.21
C SER A 73 -1.00 -8.97 -29.06
N TYR A 74 -1.67 -8.85 -27.92
CA TYR A 74 -1.04 -8.40 -26.67
C TYR A 74 -1.15 -9.49 -25.62
N VAL A 75 -0.07 -9.69 -24.89
CA VAL A 75 0.03 -10.65 -23.80
C VAL A 75 0.40 -9.93 -22.51
N LEU A 76 -0.10 -10.43 -21.39
CA LEU A 76 0.37 -10.06 -20.06
C LEU A 76 1.47 -11.03 -19.66
N ARG A 77 2.70 -10.54 -19.51
CA ARG A 77 3.83 -11.32 -18.99
C ARG A 77 3.97 -11.13 -17.48
N ALA A 78 3.86 -12.23 -16.75
CA ALA A 78 4.02 -12.31 -15.30
C ALA A 78 5.17 -13.26 -14.98
N GLY A 79 6.40 -12.72 -14.91
CA GLY A 79 7.62 -13.54 -14.79
C GLY A 79 7.86 -14.36 -16.06
N ASP A 80 7.87 -15.69 -15.90
CA ASP A 80 8.03 -16.66 -16.99
C ASP A 80 6.69 -17.11 -17.61
N LEU A 81 5.56 -16.62 -17.07
CA LEU A 81 4.22 -16.92 -17.57
C LEU A 81 3.73 -15.81 -18.49
N GLU A 82 3.11 -16.20 -19.59
CA GLU A 82 2.48 -15.27 -20.53
C GLU A 82 1.02 -15.66 -20.73
N TYR A 83 0.13 -14.67 -20.65
CA TYR A 83 -1.30 -14.85 -20.80
C TYR A 83 -1.82 -13.96 -21.92
N LYS A 84 -2.66 -14.51 -22.80
CA LYS A 84 -3.30 -13.72 -23.86
C LYS A 84 -4.32 -12.76 -23.23
N VAL A 85 -4.48 -11.58 -23.82
CA VAL A 85 -5.51 -10.62 -23.41
C VAL A 85 -6.53 -10.52 -24.53
N ASP A 86 -7.81 -10.65 -24.21
CA ASP A 86 -8.90 -10.65 -25.19
C ASP A 86 -9.15 -9.28 -25.84
N ASP A 87 -8.82 -8.20 -25.12
CA ASP A 87 -9.06 -6.80 -25.49
C ASP A 87 -7.74 -6.08 -25.91
N PRO A 88 -7.18 -6.35 -27.10
CA PRO A 88 -5.90 -5.81 -27.55
C PRO A 88 -5.92 -4.28 -27.71
N VAL A 89 -7.09 -3.68 -27.99
CA VAL A 89 -7.26 -2.24 -28.17
C VAL A 89 -6.94 -1.47 -26.88
N LYS A 90 -7.45 -1.95 -25.74
CA LYS A 90 -7.17 -1.41 -24.41
C LYS A 90 -5.73 -1.73 -24.00
N ALA A 91 -5.29 -2.99 -24.16
CA ALA A 91 -3.93 -3.43 -23.79
C ALA A 91 -2.84 -2.63 -24.51
N ARG A 92 -3.03 -2.27 -25.79
CA ARG A 92 -2.10 -1.45 -26.58
C ARG A 92 -1.71 -0.14 -25.91
N ARG A 93 -2.61 0.50 -25.14
CA ARG A 93 -2.31 1.76 -24.43
C ARG A 93 -1.28 1.58 -23.31
N PHE A 94 -1.11 0.34 -22.84
CA PHE A 94 -0.22 -0.04 -21.76
C PHE A 94 0.97 -0.89 -22.22
N ALA A 95 1.22 -0.99 -23.53
CA ALA A 95 2.35 -1.74 -24.06
C ALA A 95 3.67 -1.27 -23.43
N GLY A 96 4.46 -2.23 -22.94
CA GLY A 96 5.73 -2.00 -22.23
C GLY A 96 5.58 -1.51 -20.79
N LYS A 97 4.35 -1.42 -20.25
CA LYS A 97 4.09 -0.96 -18.87
C LYS A 97 3.67 -2.12 -17.97
N ASN A 98 4.03 -2.03 -16.69
CA ASN A 98 3.45 -2.86 -15.65
C ASN A 98 2.02 -2.41 -15.37
N VAL A 99 1.11 -3.39 -15.32
CA VAL A 99 -0.32 -3.18 -15.12
C VAL A 99 -0.89 -4.16 -14.12
N LYS A 100 -2.06 -3.79 -13.59
CA LYS A 100 -3.00 -4.72 -12.96
C LYS A 100 -4.21 -4.83 -13.87
N ILE A 101 -4.56 -6.07 -14.23
CA ILE A 101 -5.78 -6.42 -14.95
C ILE A 101 -6.75 -7.06 -13.97
N MET A 102 -7.98 -6.53 -13.86
CA MET A 102 -9.10 -7.27 -13.29
C MET A 102 -9.79 -8.05 -14.41
N GLY A 103 -9.93 -9.36 -14.24
CA GLY A 103 -10.55 -10.18 -15.27
C GLY A 103 -10.84 -11.60 -14.83
N THR A 104 -11.40 -12.39 -15.73
CA THR A 104 -11.53 -13.84 -15.52
C THR A 104 -10.50 -14.55 -16.39
N PHE A 105 -10.02 -15.72 -15.97
CA PHE A 105 -9.00 -16.46 -16.72
C PHE A 105 -9.58 -17.72 -17.36
N ASP A 106 -9.72 -17.72 -18.68
CA ASP A 106 -10.10 -18.91 -19.42
C ASP A 106 -8.88 -19.84 -19.59
N LYS A 107 -8.90 -20.94 -18.83
CA LYS A 107 -7.86 -21.98 -18.89
C LYS A 107 -7.82 -22.70 -20.23
N THR A 108 -8.93 -22.75 -20.97
CA THR A 108 -9.06 -23.45 -22.24
C THR A 108 -8.23 -22.78 -23.32
N SER A 109 -8.28 -21.44 -23.37
CA SER A 109 -7.59 -20.63 -24.36
C SER A 109 -6.34 -19.93 -23.84
N ASN A 110 -6.04 -20.06 -22.54
CA ASN A 110 -5.01 -19.30 -21.83
C ASN A 110 -5.20 -17.77 -21.99
N THR A 111 -6.45 -17.33 -21.94
CA THR A 111 -6.83 -15.93 -22.18
C THR A 111 -7.42 -15.30 -20.93
N ILE A 112 -6.95 -14.10 -20.60
CA ILE A 112 -7.57 -13.23 -19.60
C ILE A 112 -8.67 -12.44 -20.30
N HIS A 113 -9.91 -12.65 -19.87
CA HIS A 113 -11.04 -11.79 -20.20
C HIS A 113 -10.99 -10.54 -19.33
N MET A 114 -10.44 -9.48 -19.90
CA MET A 114 -10.13 -8.24 -19.21
C MET A 114 -11.38 -7.39 -19.02
N GLN A 115 -11.69 -7.09 -17.75
CA GLN A 115 -12.74 -6.15 -17.39
C GLN A 115 -12.16 -4.74 -17.23
N THR A 116 -11.10 -4.61 -16.43
CA THR A 116 -10.39 -3.34 -16.22
C THR A 116 -8.88 -3.54 -16.30
N ILE A 117 -8.18 -2.46 -16.67
CA ILE A 117 -6.72 -2.39 -16.71
C ILE A 117 -6.27 -1.04 -16.17
N GLU A 118 -5.31 -1.08 -15.27
CA GLU A 118 -4.73 0.10 -14.63
C GLU A 118 -3.21 -0.02 -14.62
N ALA A 119 -2.51 1.10 -14.73
CA ALA A 119 -1.06 1.13 -14.56
C ALA A 119 -0.73 0.82 -13.11
N SER A 120 0.12 -0.18 -12.86
CA SER A 120 0.61 -0.46 -11.52
C SER A 120 1.87 0.38 -11.26
N PRO A 121 1.96 1.14 -10.16
CA PRO A 121 3.20 1.81 -9.81
C PRO A 121 4.31 0.77 -9.66
N SER A 122 5.42 1.00 -10.36
CA SER A 122 6.65 0.24 -10.14
C SER A 122 7.18 0.70 -8.79
N SER A 123 7.30 -0.22 -7.83
CA SER A 123 7.82 0.09 -6.50
C SER A 123 9.34 0.27 -6.51
#